data_AF-A0A955KLW5-F1
#
_entry.id   AF-A0A955KLW5-F1
#
_cell.length_a   1.000
_cell.length_b   1.000
_cell.length_c   1.000
_cell.angle_alpha   90.00
_cell.angle_beta   90.00
_cell.angle_gamma   90.00
#
_symmetry.space_group_name_H-M   'P 1'
#
loop_
_entity.id
_entity.type
_entity.pdbx_description
1 polymer ?
#
loop_
_entity_poly.entity_id
_entity_poly.type
_entity_poly.pdbx_seq_one_letter_code
_entity_poly.pdbx_strand_id
1 'polypeptide(L)'
;MKNNILIFFSLIIILIILVIIAGVYKFNYLSSLPSYDVDGNKIDEVENVLDYKNTTYRIDAEPVTLVDGFAEKEILSDSASMITTRYFGNEVRTDLNDDGREDVVFLLTQDAGGSGIFYYVVAALNTEAGWVGSEAFLLGDRIAPQTTEISREPNHNNVIVVNYADRAADEPMSTPPSIGKSVWLKLDVDSMTFGTVEKNFSGEANPDIMTLDMQTWTWINTRYNNDTELVPKQEKAFTLTFDGDGSVSATTDCNKMNGSYELDGNQISFGPMAMTRMFCADSQEQEFAAMLNEVQSFFFNGRGELILELKFDSGSAMFR
;
A
#
# COMPACT_ATOMS: atom_id res chain seq x y z
N MET A 1 -54.27 62.51 -38.79
CA MET A 1 -53.21 61.52 -39.16
C MET A 1 -51.81 61.93 -38.70
N LYS A 2 -51.34 63.18 -38.87
CA LYS A 2 -49.96 63.59 -38.49
C LYS A 2 -49.63 63.42 -36.98
N ASN A 3 -50.55 63.72 -36.07
CA ASN A 3 -50.28 63.59 -34.61
C ASN A 3 -50.06 62.14 -34.15
N ASN A 4 -50.83 61.18 -34.68
CA ASN A 4 -50.70 59.77 -34.29
C ASN A 4 -49.38 59.17 -34.77
N ILE A 5 -48.89 59.62 -35.94
CA ILE A 5 -47.59 59.21 -36.49
C ILE A 5 -46.45 59.74 -35.60
N LEU A 6 -46.53 61.00 -35.16
CA LEU A 6 -45.51 61.59 -34.28
C LEU A 6 -45.44 60.89 -32.91
N ILE A 7 -46.60 60.56 -32.33
CA ILE A 7 -46.71 59.83 -31.06
C ILE A 7 -46.14 58.41 -31.21
N PHE A 8 -46.41 57.73 -32.33
CA PHE A 8 -45.89 56.39 -32.61
C PHE A 8 -44.36 56.37 -32.73
N PHE A 9 -43.76 57.34 -33.44
CA PHE A 9 -42.30 57.47 -33.51
C PHE A 9 -41.67 57.80 -32.15
N SER A 10 -42.33 58.64 -31.34
CA SER A 10 -41.85 58.96 -29.99
C SER A 10 -41.87 57.74 -29.07
N LEU A 11 -42.90 56.90 -29.15
CA LEU A 11 -42.98 55.63 -28.43
C LEU A 11 -41.89 54.64 -28.84
N ILE A 12 -41.59 54.55 -30.14
CA ILE A 12 -40.49 53.70 -30.65
C ILE A 12 -39.14 54.18 -30.11
N ILE A 13 -38.90 55.50 -30.12
CA ILE A 13 -37.64 56.07 -29.60
C ILE A 13 -37.51 55.79 -28.10
N ILE A 14 -38.59 55.95 -27.32
CA ILE A 14 -38.61 55.62 -25.89
C ILE A 14 -38.30 54.14 -25.67
N LEU A 15 -38.89 53.25 -26.47
CA LEU A 15 -38.63 51.81 -26.38
C LEU A 15 -37.15 51.48 -26.67
N ILE A 16 -36.57 52.08 -27.71
CA ILE A 16 -35.15 51.89 -28.05
C ILE A 16 -34.26 52.38 -26.91
N ILE A 17 -34.54 53.55 -26.34
CA ILE A 17 -33.80 54.10 -25.21
C ILE A 17 -33.89 53.16 -24.00
N LEU A 18 -35.07 52.61 -23.70
CA LEU A 18 -35.24 51.65 -22.61
C LEU A 18 -34.45 50.36 -22.82
N VAL A 19 -34.38 49.85 -24.06
CA VAL A 19 -33.57 48.67 -24.41
C VAL A 19 -32.08 48.97 -24.23
N ILE A 20 -31.62 50.15 -24.65
CA ILE A 20 -30.23 50.57 -24.47
C ILE A 20 -29.90 50.70 -22.99
N ILE A 21 -30.76 51.34 -22.20
CA ILE A 21 -30.57 51.48 -20.74
C ILE A 21 -30.53 50.11 -20.06
N ALA A 22 -31.43 49.20 -20.42
CA ALA A 22 -31.43 47.84 -19.89
C ALA A 22 -30.16 47.07 -20.27
N GLY A 23 -29.68 47.23 -21.50
CA GLY A 23 -28.42 46.66 -21.98
C GLY A 23 -27.20 47.18 -21.20
N VAL A 24 -27.10 48.51 -21.03
CA VAL A 24 -26.03 49.15 -20.26
C VAL A 24 -26.09 48.76 -18.78
N TYR A 25 -27.29 48.69 -18.19
CA TYR A 25 -27.47 48.24 -16.81
C TYR A 25 -27.04 46.78 -16.65
N LYS A 26 -27.48 45.88 -17.54
CA LYS A 26 -27.06 44.48 -17.54
C LYS A 26 -25.55 44.36 -17.70
N PHE A 27 -24.95 45.13 -18.60
CA PHE A 27 -23.51 45.15 -18.83
C PHE A 27 -22.73 45.63 -17.59
N ASN A 28 -23.12 46.76 -16.99
CA ASN A 28 -22.47 47.28 -15.79
C ASN A 28 -22.66 46.37 -14.57
N TYR A 29 -23.83 45.73 -14.46
CA TYR A 29 -24.09 44.78 -13.38
C TYR A 29 -23.25 43.51 -13.55
N LEU A 30 -23.24 42.89 -14.74
CA LEU A 30 -22.45 41.68 -15.00
C LEU A 30 -20.95 41.92 -14.91
N SER A 31 -20.45 43.04 -15.42
CA SER A 31 -19.02 43.41 -15.31
C SER A 31 -18.60 43.79 -13.88
N SER A 32 -19.54 44.05 -12.98
CA SER A 32 -19.27 44.27 -11.55
C SER A 32 -19.27 42.98 -10.71
N LEU A 33 -19.74 41.86 -11.27
CA LEU A 33 -19.73 40.58 -10.58
C LEU A 33 -18.35 39.93 -10.72
N PRO A 34 -17.77 39.39 -9.62
CA PRO A 34 -16.62 38.51 -9.74
C PRO A 34 -16.99 37.28 -10.58
N SER A 35 -16.02 36.75 -11.32
CA SER A 35 -16.15 35.51 -12.10
C SER A 35 -17.07 35.58 -13.35
N TYR A 36 -17.25 36.77 -13.96
CA TYR A 36 -17.89 36.95 -15.28
C TYR A 36 -16.98 37.75 -16.24
N ASP A 37 -16.93 37.36 -17.52
CA ASP A 37 -16.21 38.12 -18.56
C ASP A 37 -17.01 39.34 -19.07
N VAL A 38 -16.38 40.15 -19.93
CA VAL A 38 -17.00 41.34 -20.56
C VAL A 38 -18.17 41.00 -21.48
N ASP A 39 -18.31 39.73 -21.89
CA ASP A 39 -19.40 39.23 -22.73
C ASP A 39 -20.54 38.61 -21.88
N GLY A 40 -20.38 38.55 -20.56
CA GLY A 40 -21.37 38.03 -19.61
C GLY A 40 -21.37 36.50 -19.50
N ASN A 41 -20.33 35.83 -20.00
CA ASN A 41 -20.11 34.42 -19.72
C ASN A 41 -19.56 34.28 -18.30
N LYS A 42 -20.02 33.25 -17.59
CA LYS A 42 -19.35 32.84 -16.35
C LYS A 42 -17.97 32.36 -16.75
N ILE A 43 -16.94 33.10 -16.35
CA ILE A 43 -15.59 32.54 -16.35
C ILE A 43 -15.61 31.57 -15.19
N ASP A 44 -15.56 30.27 -15.51
CA ASP A 44 -15.19 29.29 -14.52
C ASP A 44 -13.83 29.76 -14.00
N GLU A 45 -13.81 30.32 -12.79
CA GLU A 45 -12.56 30.40 -12.05
C GLU A 45 -11.98 29.00 -12.16
N VAL A 46 -10.74 28.90 -12.66
CA VAL A 46 -9.95 27.71 -12.40
C VAL A 46 -9.89 27.69 -10.89
N GLU A 47 -10.85 26.97 -10.30
CA GLU A 47 -10.80 26.60 -8.91
C GLU A 47 -9.38 26.05 -8.81
N ASN A 48 -8.54 26.68 -7.99
CA ASN A 48 -7.38 26.00 -7.47
C ASN A 48 -7.97 24.85 -6.67
N VAL A 49 -8.39 23.81 -7.38
CA VAL A 49 -8.69 22.52 -6.81
C VAL A 49 -7.34 22.19 -6.22
N LEU A 50 -7.25 22.34 -4.90
CA LEU A 50 -6.13 21.85 -4.14
C LEU A 50 -6.05 20.39 -4.57
N ASP A 51 -5.09 20.12 -5.45
CA ASP A 51 -4.85 18.84 -6.10
C ASP A 51 -3.45 18.44 -5.69
N TYR A 52 -3.27 17.19 -5.32
CA TYR A 52 -1.97 16.60 -5.00
C TYR A 52 -0.97 16.71 -6.16
N LYS A 53 -1.43 16.93 -7.39
CA LYS A 53 -0.59 17.22 -8.57
C LYS A 53 -0.12 18.68 -8.63
N ASN A 54 -0.60 19.52 -7.73
CA ASN A 54 -0.30 20.95 -7.59
C ASN A 54 0.30 21.26 -6.19
N THR A 55 1.14 20.36 -5.66
CA THR A 55 1.81 20.53 -4.36
C THR A 55 3.32 20.32 -4.44
N THR A 56 4.01 20.61 -3.34
CA THR A 56 5.45 20.45 -3.19
C THR A 56 5.79 19.11 -2.54
N TYR A 57 6.68 18.36 -3.17
CA TYR A 57 7.32 17.15 -2.65
C TYR A 57 8.80 17.40 -2.40
N ARG A 58 9.49 16.50 -1.71
CA ARG A 58 10.95 16.56 -1.57
C ARG A 58 11.60 15.37 -2.25
N ILE A 59 12.52 15.61 -3.17
CA ILE A 59 13.34 14.57 -3.81
C ILE A 59 14.80 14.89 -3.45
N ASP A 60 15.50 13.94 -2.82
CA ASP A 60 16.86 14.14 -2.29
C ASP A 60 16.96 15.39 -1.39
N ALA A 61 15.98 15.56 -0.49
CA ALA A 61 15.77 16.72 0.39
C ALA A 61 15.46 18.07 -0.31
N GLU A 62 15.55 18.15 -1.64
CA GLU A 62 15.26 19.35 -2.42
C GLU A 62 13.76 19.48 -2.71
N PRO A 63 13.14 20.65 -2.50
CA PRO A 63 11.74 20.85 -2.81
C PRO A 63 11.47 20.88 -4.32
N VAL A 64 10.46 20.14 -4.75
CA VAL A 64 9.96 20.08 -6.12
C VAL A 64 8.47 20.38 -6.10
N THR A 65 8.08 21.56 -6.60
CA THR A 65 6.68 21.97 -6.69
C THR A 65 6.12 21.57 -8.03
N LEU A 66 5.16 20.65 -8.03
CA LEU A 66 4.45 20.26 -9.23
C LEU A 66 3.39 21.30 -9.58
N VAL A 67 3.20 21.50 -10.88
CA VAL A 67 2.07 22.21 -11.48
C VAL A 67 1.45 21.26 -12.49
N ASP A 68 0.22 20.84 -12.25
CA ASP A 68 -0.53 19.80 -12.98
C ASP A 68 0.30 18.53 -13.21
N GLY A 69 1.05 18.12 -12.18
CA GLY A 69 1.86 16.91 -12.18
C GLY A 69 3.19 17.08 -12.93
N PHE A 70 3.62 18.30 -13.22
CA PHE A 70 4.88 18.58 -13.91
C PHE A 70 5.73 19.59 -13.15
N ALA A 71 7.04 19.36 -13.09
CA ALA A 71 8.01 20.34 -12.62
C ALA A 71 9.30 20.26 -13.44
N GLU A 72 9.97 21.39 -13.55
CA GLU A 72 11.24 21.51 -14.28
C GLU A 72 12.21 22.42 -13.51
N LYS A 73 13.48 22.03 -13.41
CA LYS A 73 14.54 22.78 -12.72
C LYS A 73 15.83 22.76 -13.54
N GLU A 74 16.44 23.92 -13.75
CA GLU A 74 17.77 24.03 -14.36
C GLU A 74 18.83 23.37 -13.46
N ILE A 75 19.72 22.55 -14.05
CA ILE A 75 20.82 21.91 -13.30
C ILE A 75 21.88 22.94 -12.92
N LEU A 76 22.18 23.86 -13.84
CA LEU A 76 23.13 24.97 -13.72
C LEU A 76 22.60 26.15 -14.54
N SER A 77 22.86 27.38 -14.08
CA SER A 77 22.32 28.63 -14.66
C SER A 77 22.64 28.89 -16.15
N ASP A 78 23.54 28.11 -16.76
CA ASP A 78 23.93 28.21 -18.18
C ASP A 78 23.80 26.87 -18.94
N SER A 79 23.10 25.88 -18.38
CA SER A 79 22.89 24.56 -19.01
C SER A 79 21.55 24.50 -19.76
N ALA A 80 21.54 23.88 -20.95
CA ALA A 80 20.30 23.54 -21.65
C ALA A 80 19.61 22.28 -21.07
N SER A 81 20.28 21.57 -20.15
CA SER A 81 19.75 20.36 -19.53
C SER A 81 18.92 20.72 -18.31
N MET A 82 17.65 20.29 -18.33
CA MET A 82 16.68 20.46 -17.26
C MET A 82 16.46 19.15 -16.53
N ILE A 83 16.30 19.22 -15.21
CA ILE A 83 15.71 18.13 -14.43
C ILE A 83 14.20 18.24 -14.59
N THR A 84 13.58 17.23 -15.20
CA THR A 84 12.12 17.16 -15.29
C THR A 84 11.59 16.14 -14.30
N THR A 85 10.60 16.54 -13.51
CA THR A 85 9.85 15.64 -12.62
C THR A 85 8.40 15.55 -13.11
N ARG A 86 7.87 14.34 -13.23
CA ARG A 86 6.54 14.09 -13.78
C ARG A 86 5.73 13.15 -12.91
N TYR A 87 4.44 13.44 -12.79
CA TYR A 87 3.43 12.51 -12.31
C TYR A 87 3.38 11.29 -13.24
N PHE A 88 3.66 10.11 -12.69
CA PHE A 88 3.57 8.84 -13.41
C PHE A 88 2.22 8.16 -13.21
N GLY A 89 1.66 8.24 -12.00
CA GLY A 89 0.44 7.54 -11.60
C GLY A 89 0.74 6.30 -10.78
N ASN A 90 0.05 5.19 -11.06
CA ASN A 90 0.07 3.98 -10.23
C ASN A 90 -0.34 4.29 -8.78
N GLU A 91 -1.48 4.96 -8.65
CA GLU A 91 -1.96 5.53 -7.39
C GLU A 91 -2.75 4.53 -6.55
N VAL A 92 -2.62 4.66 -5.24
CA VAL A 92 -3.51 4.06 -4.24
C VAL A 92 -4.03 5.18 -3.35
N ARG A 93 -5.30 5.08 -2.98
CA ARG A 93 -5.98 6.01 -2.09
C ARG A 93 -6.32 5.32 -0.78
N THR A 94 -6.00 5.95 0.32
CA THR A 94 -6.26 5.46 1.68
C THR A 94 -6.09 6.61 2.65
N ASP A 95 -6.70 6.51 3.81
CA ASP A 95 -6.38 7.38 4.94
C ASP A 95 -5.05 6.89 5.54
N LEU A 96 -3.97 7.67 5.43
CA LEU A 96 -2.63 7.29 5.91
C LEU A 96 -2.41 7.70 7.37
N ASN A 97 -3.12 8.73 7.84
CA ASN A 97 -2.94 9.35 9.16
C ASN A 97 -4.16 9.15 10.09
N ASP A 98 -5.16 8.38 9.65
CA ASP A 98 -6.41 8.06 10.36
C ASP A 98 -7.23 9.31 10.73
N ASP A 99 -7.17 10.38 9.93
CA ASP A 99 -7.89 11.63 10.16
C ASP A 99 -9.30 11.68 9.52
N GLY A 100 -9.66 10.62 8.78
CA GLY A 100 -10.93 10.46 8.06
C GLY A 100 -10.95 11.11 6.67
N ARG A 101 -9.84 11.70 6.20
CA ARG A 101 -9.69 12.22 4.84
C ARG A 101 -8.89 11.21 4.00
N GLU A 102 -9.25 11.15 2.73
CA GLU A 102 -8.56 10.25 1.81
C GLU A 102 -7.27 10.91 1.33
N ASP A 103 -6.15 10.25 1.59
CA ASP A 103 -4.82 10.59 1.09
C ASP A 103 -4.49 9.79 -0.17
N VAL A 104 -3.38 10.12 -0.81
CA VAL A 104 -2.93 9.43 -2.02
C VAL A 104 -1.44 9.12 -1.99
N VAL A 105 -1.09 7.91 -2.41
CA VAL A 105 0.29 7.49 -2.69
C VAL A 105 0.40 7.16 -4.16
N PHE A 106 1.42 7.67 -4.83
CA PHE A 106 1.60 7.51 -6.27
C PHE A 106 3.08 7.60 -6.65
N LEU A 107 3.38 7.38 -7.93
CA LEU A 107 4.73 7.43 -8.45
C LEU A 107 5.05 8.75 -9.17
N LEU A 108 6.26 9.23 -8.93
CA LEU A 108 6.92 10.26 -9.73
C LEU A 108 8.03 9.65 -10.57
N THR A 109 8.27 10.22 -11.74
CA THR A 109 9.50 10.01 -12.50
C THR A 109 10.35 11.26 -12.51
N GLN A 110 11.67 11.09 -12.48
CA GLN A 110 12.62 12.18 -12.68
C GLN A 110 13.63 11.81 -13.77
N ASP A 111 13.81 12.73 -14.71
CA ASP A 111 14.86 12.70 -15.72
C ASP A 111 15.80 13.89 -15.48
N ALA A 112 17.06 13.61 -15.14
CA ALA A 112 18.07 14.62 -14.84
C ALA A 112 18.92 15.03 -16.08
N GLY A 113 18.40 14.82 -17.29
CA GLY A 113 19.07 15.20 -18.54
C GLY A 113 20.15 14.22 -18.99
N GLY A 114 20.06 12.96 -18.54
CA GLY A 114 20.96 11.85 -18.90
C GLY A 114 20.26 10.76 -19.71
N SER A 115 20.60 9.49 -19.46
CA SER A 115 19.94 8.32 -20.07
C SER A 115 19.08 7.50 -19.10
N GLY A 116 19.00 7.93 -17.83
CA GLY A 116 18.26 7.28 -16.76
C GLY A 116 16.94 8.00 -16.48
N ILE A 117 15.92 7.22 -16.10
CA ILE A 117 14.64 7.72 -15.61
C ILE A 117 14.43 7.07 -14.26
N PHE A 118 14.47 7.86 -13.19
CA PHE A 118 14.34 7.40 -11.82
C PHE A 118 12.88 7.40 -11.41
N TYR A 119 12.47 6.36 -10.69
CA TYR A 119 11.11 6.23 -10.17
C TYR A 119 11.11 6.40 -8.66
N TYR A 120 10.16 7.19 -8.17
CA TYR A 120 10.00 7.48 -6.76
C TYR A 120 8.56 7.24 -6.32
N VAL A 121 8.38 6.80 -5.07
CA VAL A 121 7.08 6.79 -4.37
C VAL A 121 6.95 8.09 -3.57
N VAL A 122 5.80 8.73 -3.65
CA VAL A 122 5.44 9.89 -2.81
C VAL A 122 4.05 9.71 -2.24
N ALA A 123 3.81 10.28 -1.06
CA ALA A 123 2.48 10.45 -0.49
C ALA A 123 2.08 11.93 -0.53
N ALA A 124 0.79 12.19 -0.68
CA ALA A 124 0.20 13.50 -0.44
C ALA A 124 -0.91 13.35 0.60
N LEU A 125 -0.73 14.00 1.75
CA LEU A 125 -1.75 14.04 2.81
C LEU A 125 -2.77 15.13 2.53
N ASN A 126 -4.05 14.79 2.62
CA ASN A 126 -5.17 15.67 2.42
C ASN A 126 -5.55 16.35 3.72
N THR A 127 -5.02 17.56 3.95
CA THR A 127 -5.31 18.31 5.18
C THR A 127 -6.39 19.36 4.96
N GLU A 128 -6.93 19.93 6.04
CA GLU A 128 -7.86 21.07 5.96
C GLU A 128 -7.27 22.30 5.26
N ALA A 129 -5.94 22.44 5.28
CA ALA A 129 -5.23 23.54 4.64
C ALA A 129 -4.82 23.23 3.18
N GLY A 130 -5.10 22.02 2.69
CA GLY A 130 -4.69 21.53 1.38
C GLY A 130 -3.71 20.34 1.45
N TRP A 131 -3.13 20.00 0.30
CA TRP A 131 -2.27 18.83 0.18
C TRP A 131 -0.84 19.07 0.64
N VAL A 132 -0.33 18.17 1.47
CA VAL A 132 1.06 18.19 1.95
C VAL A 132 1.81 17.00 1.34
N GLY A 133 2.80 17.27 0.50
CA GLY A 133 3.62 16.24 -0.14
C GLY A 133 4.73 15.70 0.76
N SER A 134 5.04 14.42 0.62
CA SER A 134 6.08 13.72 1.37
C SER A 134 7.48 13.92 0.77
N GLU A 135 8.48 13.45 1.51
CA GLU A 135 9.76 13.06 0.94
C GLU A 135 9.59 11.81 0.07
N ALA A 136 10.30 11.79 -1.05
CA ALA A 136 10.21 10.78 -2.08
C ALA A 136 11.11 9.59 -1.74
N PHE A 137 10.56 8.38 -1.83
CA PHE A 137 11.30 7.14 -1.67
C PHE A 137 11.76 6.61 -3.04
N LEU A 138 13.06 6.46 -3.25
CA LEU A 138 13.60 5.95 -4.52
C LEU A 138 13.33 4.45 -4.70
N LEU A 139 12.66 4.09 -5.80
CA LEU A 139 12.48 2.69 -6.20
C LEU A 139 13.65 2.16 -7.06
N GLY A 140 14.16 3.00 -7.96
CA GLY A 140 15.27 2.65 -8.85
C GLY A 140 15.27 3.36 -10.19
N ASP A 141 16.21 2.98 -11.06
CA ASP A 141 16.39 3.51 -12.43
C ASP A 141 15.76 2.58 -13.47
N ARG A 142 14.88 3.12 -14.32
CA ARG A 142 14.21 2.44 -15.44
C ARG A 142 13.62 1.09 -15.04
N ILE A 143 12.98 1.02 -13.89
CA ILE A 143 12.16 -0.11 -13.46
C ILE A 143 10.88 -0.20 -14.29
N ALA A 144 10.14 -1.31 -14.16
CA ALA A 144 8.79 -1.45 -14.70
C ALA A 144 7.78 -1.50 -13.53
N PRO A 145 7.10 -0.39 -13.21
CA PRO A 145 6.05 -0.37 -12.19
C PRO A 145 4.94 -1.38 -12.49
N GLN A 146 4.41 -2.03 -11.45
CA GLN A 146 3.26 -2.92 -11.55
C GLN A 146 2.08 -2.33 -10.78
N THR A 147 1.87 -2.75 -9.53
CA THR A 147 0.75 -2.29 -8.70
C THR A 147 1.26 -1.51 -7.49
N THR A 148 0.50 -0.50 -7.09
CA THR A 148 0.56 0.07 -5.74
C THR A 148 -0.73 -0.31 -5.02
N GLU A 149 -0.64 -0.95 -3.86
CA GLU A 149 -1.82 -1.39 -3.10
C GLU A 149 -1.62 -1.27 -1.59
N ILE A 150 -2.71 -1.28 -0.83
CA ILE A 150 -2.66 -1.37 0.62
C ILE A 150 -2.24 -2.80 1.00
N SER A 151 -1.37 -2.93 1.99
CA SER A 151 -0.94 -4.24 2.46
C SER A 151 -2.11 -5.04 3.02
N ARG A 152 -2.16 -6.33 2.69
CA ARG A 152 -3.21 -7.26 3.16
C ARG A 152 -2.81 -8.05 4.40
N GLU A 153 -1.61 -7.79 4.93
CA GLU A 153 -1.14 -8.43 6.15
C GLU A 153 -1.97 -7.92 7.34
N PRO A 154 -2.50 -8.80 8.21
CA PRO A 154 -3.45 -8.42 9.27
C PRO A 154 -2.96 -7.34 10.24
N ASN A 155 -1.65 -7.18 10.39
CA ASN A 155 -1.04 -6.25 11.33
C ASN A 155 -0.43 -5.02 10.66
N HIS A 156 -0.58 -4.91 9.34
CA HIS A 156 -0.11 -3.76 8.59
C HIS A 156 -1.19 -2.68 8.56
N ASN A 157 -1.11 -1.75 9.51
CA ASN A 157 -1.93 -0.53 9.48
C ASN A 157 -1.24 0.54 8.63
N ASN A 158 -1.95 0.99 7.58
CA ASN A 158 -1.56 2.05 6.65
C ASN A 158 -0.19 1.80 5.99
N VAL A 159 0.11 0.53 5.68
CA VAL A 159 1.30 0.14 4.93
C VAL A 159 0.96 0.00 3.45
N ILE A 160 1.77 0.61 2.60
CA ILE A 160 1.64 0.59 1.15
C ILE A 160 2.63 -0.40 0.56
N VAL A 161 2.17 -1.25 -0.34
CA VAL A 161 2.99 -2.19 -1.09
C VAL A 161 3.15 -1.68 -2.51
N VAL A 162 4.40 -1.47 -2.91
CA VAL A 162 4.73 -1.07 -4.29
C VAL A 162 5.43 -2.24 -4.97
N ASN A 163 4.75 -2.82 -5.96
CA ASN A 163 5.24 -3.91 -6.79
C ASN A 163 5.81 -3.37 -8.10
N TYR A 164 6.98 -3.85 -8.49
CA TYR A 164 7.66 -3.45 -9.72
C TYR A 164 8.60 -4.56 -10.19
N ALA A 165 8.97 -4.55 -11.47
CA ALA A 165 10.05 -5.38 -11.97
C ALA A 165 11.32 -4.56 -12.12
N ASP A 166 12.45 -5.16 -11.77
CA ASP A 166 13.79 -4.64 -11.94
C ASP A 166 14.64 -5.61 -12.77
N ARG A 167 15.85 -5.22 -13.12
CA ARG A 167 16.83 -6.08 -13.79
C ARG A 167 17.58 -6.94 -12.77
N ALA A 168 18.14 -8.05 -13.21
CA ALA A 168 19.17 -8.72 -12.42
C ALA A 168 20.41 -7.80 -12.30
N ALA A 169 21.17 -7.94 -11.22
CA ALA A 169 22.26 -7.02 -10.90
C ALA A 169 23.37 -6.97 -11.97
N ASP A 170 23.50 -8.02 -12.78
CA ASP A 170 24.48 -8.19 -13.84
C ASP A 170 23.93 -7.92 -15.26
N GLU A 171 22.63 -7.61 -15.39
CA GLU A 171 22.01 -7.32 -16.68
C GLU A 171 22.28 -5.88 -17.16
N PRO A 172 22.54 -5.66 -18.46
CA PRO A 172 22.72 -4.32 -18.99
C PRO A 172 21.40 -3.53 -18.97
N MET A 173 21.49 -2.20 -18.88
CA MET A 173 20.32 -1.30 -18.84
C MET A 173 19.45 -1.34 -20.11
N SER A 174 19.96 -1.91 -21.21
CA SER A 174 19.19 -2.19 -22.43
C SER A 174 18.25 -3.39 -22.29
N THR A 175 18.47 -4.26 -21.31
CA THR A 175 17.59 -5.40 -21.03
C THR A 175 16.32 -4.92 -20.35
N PRO A 176 15.13 -5.39 -20.76
CA PRO A 176 13.88 -5.07 -20.05
C PRO A 176 13.90 -5.63 -18.61
N PRO A 177 13.40 -4.88 -17.61
CA PRO A 177 13.21 -5.40 -16.25
C PRO A 177 12.34 -6.67 -16.23
N SER A 178 12.76 -7.67 -15.44
CA SER A 178 12.11 -8.98 -15.39
C SER A 178 12.05 -9.62 -14.00
N ILE A 179 12.84 -9.13 -13.05
CA ILE A 179 12.88 -9.61 -11.66
C ILE A 179 11.84 -8.85 -10.85
N GLY A 180 10.77 -9.54 -10.47
CA GLY A 180 9.74 -8.99 -9.59
C GLY A 180 10.32 -8.61 -8.22
N LYS A 181 10.05 -7.38 -7.81
CA LYS A 181 10.37 -6.81 -6.50
C LYS A 181 9.12 -6.17 -5.90
N SER A 182 9.12 -6.12 -4.58
CA SER A 182 8.07 -5.47 -3.82
C SER A 182 8.72 -4.76 -2.64
N VAL A 183 8.24 -3.56 -2.33
CA VAL A 183 8.63 -2.82 -1.13
C VAL A 183 7.39 -2.47 -0.32
N TRP A 184 7.46 -2.66 0.99
CA TRP A 184 6.42 -2.28 1.94
C TRP A 184 6.86 -0.99 2.61
N LEU A 185 6.06 0.05 2.46
CA LEU A 185 6.37 1.40 2.89
C LEU A 185 5.30 1.87 3.88
N LYS A 186 5.76 2.42 5.00
CA LYS A 186 4.89 3.11 5.96
C LYS A 186 5.32 4.57 6.03
N LEU A 187 4.37 5.48 5.89
CA LEU A 187 4.62 6.91 6.04
C LEU A 187 4.72 7.25 7.53
N ASP A 188 5.82 7.88 7.93
CA ASP A 188 5.88 8.63 9.17
C ASP A 188 5.27 10.01 8.92
N VAL A 189 4.11 10.26 9.52
CA VAL A 189 3.31 11.46 9.31
C VAL A 189 3.90 12.71 9.97
N ASP A 190 4.77 12.53 10.97
CA ASP A 190 5.42 13.66 11.66
C ASP A 190 6.60 14.19 10.83
N SER A 191 7.40 13.28 10.27
CA SER A 191 8.55 13.65 9.43
C SER A 191 8.23 13.72 7.93
N MET A 192 7.07 13.22 7.50
CA MET A 192 6.66 13.08 6.10
C MET A 192 7.64 12.23 5.27
N THR A 193 8.20 11.18 5.87
CA THR A 193 9.17 10.28 5.24
C THR A 193 8.69 8.84 5.24
N PHE A 194 9.01 8.05 4.22
CA PHE A 194 8.73 6.62 4.22
C PHE A 194 9.80 5.81 4.96
N GLY A 195 9.36 4.92 5.84
CA GLY A 195 10.16 3.80 6.35
C GLY A 195 9.82 2.50 5.62
N THR A 196 10.81 1.64 5.40
CA THR A 196 10.58 0.29 4.89
C THR A 196 10.12 -0.63 6.02
N VAL A 197 9.01 -1.33 5.80
CA VAL A 197 8.58 -2.43 6.67
C VAL A 197 9.30 -3.68 6.19
N GLU A 198 10.29 -4.14 6.96
CA GLU A 198 10.90 -5.45 6.71
C GLU A 198 9.83 -6.54 6.84
N LYS A 199 10.05 -7.70 6.22
CA LYS A 199 9.15 -8.86 6.37
C LYS A 199 9.68 -9.82 7.41
N ASN A 200 8.78 -10.42 8.18
CA ASN A 200 9.06 -11.46 9.18
C ASN A 200 9.94 -10.96 10.35
N PHE A 201 9.88 -9.68 10.66
CA PHE A 201 10.49 -9.11 11.85
C PHE A 201 9.72 -9.51 13.11
N SER A 202 10.43 -9.70 14.21
CA SER A 202 9.81 -9.97 15.51
C SER A 202 9.04 -8.73 15.97
N GLY A 203 7.70 -8.80 15.94
CA GLY A 203 6.78 -7.72 16.30
C GLY A 203 5.72 -7.40 15.23
N GLU A 204 5.79 -8.04 14.06
CA GLU A 204 4.78 -7.93 12.99
C GLU A 204 3.49 -8.67 13.32
N ALA A 205 3.53 -9.73 14.12
CA ALA A 205 2.32 -10.39 14.59
C ALA A 205 1.89 -9.85 15.94
N ASN A 206 0.58 -9.66 16.12
CA ASN A 206 -0.02 -9.46 17.44
C ASN A 206 -0.45 -10.81 18.03
N PRO A 207 0.31 -11.41 18.96
CA PRO A 207 -0.02 -12.72 19.52
C PRO A 207 -1.37 -12.75 20.23
N ASP A 208 -1.87 -11.61 20.69
CA ASP A 208 -3.12 -11.51 21.47
C ASP A 208 -4.38 -11.77 20.64
N ILE A 209 -4.28 -11.70 19.31
CA ILE A 209 -5.41 -11.95 18.39
C ILE A 209 -5.22 -13.21 17.53
N MET A 210 -4.11 -13.94 17.73
CA MET A 210 -3.83 -15.16 16.98
C MET A 210 -4.56 -16.36 17.59
N THR A 211 -5.05 -17.25 16.73
CA THR A 211 -5.74 -18.48 17.15
C THR A 211 -5.18 -19.67 16.37
N LEU A 212 -5.28 -20.87 16.94
CA LEU A 212 -4.76 -22.10 16.31
C LEU A 212 -5.46 -22.41 14.98
N ASP A 213 -6.73 -22.05 14.84
CA ASP A 213 -7.60 -22.33 13.69
C ASP A 213 -7.55 -21.27 12.58
N MET A 214 -6.74 -20.21 12.74
CA MET A 214 -6.70 -19.12 11.76
C MET A 214 -6.04 -19.50 10.43
N GLN A 215 -5.17 -20.51 10.42
CA GLN A 215 -4.43 -20.96 9.25
C GLN A 215 -3.93 -22.41 9.39
N THR A 216 -3.37 -22.92 8.29
CA THR A 216 -2.57 -24.16 8.31
C THR A 216 -1.13 -23.83 8.67
N TRP A 217 -0.62 -24.52 9.69
CA TRP A 217 0.72 -24.35 10.26
C TRP A 217 1.70 -25.36 9.66
N THR A 218 2.79 -24.89 9.09
CA THR A 218 3.84 -25.74 8.49
C THR A 218 4.99 -25.95 9.45
N TRP A 219 5.41 -27.19 9.68
CA TRP A 219 6.53 -27.49 10.58
C TRP A 219 7.83 -26.92 10.03
N ILE A 220 8.55 -26.17 10.86
CA ILE A 220 9.85 -25.57 10.53
C ILE A 220 10.99 -26.38 11.16
N ASN A 221 10.93 -26.60 12.47
CA ASN A 221 11.88 -27.43 13.20
C ASN A 221 11.32 -27.87 14.55
N THR A 222 12.01 -28.82 15.16
CA THR A 222 11.88 -29.13 16.59
C THR A 222 13.26 -29.08 17.21
N ARG A 223 13.42 -28.27 18.27
CA ARG A 223 14.66 -28.16 19.03
C ARG A 223 14.48 -28.77 20.41
N TYR A 224 15.34 -29.71 20.76
CA TYR A 224 15.39 -30.34 22.07
C TYR A 224 16.50 -29.71 22.91
N ASN A 225 16.37 -29.77 24.24
CA ASN A 225 17.35 -29.21 25.17
C ASN A 225 18.71 -29.93 25.18
N ASN A 226 18.81 -31.08 24.52
CA ASN A 226 20.07 -31.80 24.33
C ASN A 226 20.82 -31.36 23.05
N ASP A 227 20.49 -30.18 22.52
CA ASP A 227 20.99 -29.61 21.27
C ASP A 227 20.61 -30.39 20.00
N THR A 228 19.72 -31.39 20.10
CA THR A 228 19.19 -32.07 18.91
C THR A 228 18.18 -31.15 18.23
N GLU A 229 18.37 -30.95 16.93
CA GLU A 229 17.41 -30.23 16.07
C GLU A 229 16.93 -31.17 14.96
N LEU A 230 15.62 -31.28 14.82
CA LEU A 230 14.96 -31.97 13.71
C LEU A 230 14.38 -30.93 12.76
N VAL A 231 14.73 -31.06 11.48
CA VAL A 231 14.21 -30.21 10.39
C VAL A 231 13.55 -31.13 9.36
N PRO A 232 12.40 -30.76 8.77
CA PRO A 232 11.81 -31.51 7.67
C PRO A 232 12.79 -31.67 6.51
N LYS A 233 12.97 -32.91 6.04
CA LYS A 233 13.74 -33.27 4.84
C LYS A 233 13.02 -32.80 3.56
N GLN A 234 11.69 -32.76 3.61
CA GLN A 234 10.85 -32.25 2.54
C GLN A 234 10.15 -30.98 2.99
N GLU A 235 10.46 -29.87 2.31
CA GLU A 235 9.82 -28.59 2.60
C GLU A 235 8.30 -28.68 2.43
N LYS A 236 7.57 -28.07 3.37
CA LYS A 236 6.10 -27.92 3.36
C LYS A 236 5.30 -29.23 3.37
N ALA A 237 5.93 -30.38 3.58
CA ALA A 237 5.23 -31.67 3.64
C ALA A 237 4.46 -31.86 4.95
N PHE A 238 4.99 -31.32 6.05
CA PHE A 238 4.46 -31.47 7.40
C PHE A 238 3.61 -30.27 7.78
N THR A 239 2.31 -30.47 7.91
CA THR A 239 1.37 -29.39 8.26
C THR A 239 0.41 -29.80 9.38
N LEU A 240 -0.09 -28.82 10.13
CA LEU A 240 -1.17 -28.95 11.10
C LEU A 240 -2.28 -27.94 10.75
N THR A 241 -3.51 -28.41 10.75
CA THR A 241 -4.69 -27.56 10.63
C THR A 241 -5.60 -27.87 11.80
N PHE A 242 -5.86 -26.87 12.63
CA PHE A 242 -6.80 -26.96 13.74
C PHE A 242 -8.17 -26.49 13.28
N ASP A 243 -9.20 -27.25 13.61
CA ASP A 243 -10.58 -26.86 13.39
C ASP A 243 -11.14 -26.32 14.73
N GLY A 244 -11.92 -25.24 14.69
CA GLY A 244 -12.49 -24.61 15.89
C GLY A 244 -13.49 -25.47 16.69
N ASP A 245 -13.75 -26.71 16.27
CA ASP A 245 -14.58 -27.70 16.97
C ASP A 245 -13.75 -28.71 17.80
N GLY A 246 -12.43 -28.55 17.85
CA GLY A 246 -11.52 -29.44 18.58
C GLY A 246 -10.95 -30.58 17.75
N SER A 247 -11.19 -30.63 16.43
CA SER A 247 -10.46 -31.55 15.55
C SER A 247 -9.15 -30.97 15.03
N VAL A 248 -8.19 -31.85 14.77
CA VAL A 248 -6.93 -31.47 14.11
C VAL A 248 -6.63 -32.45 12.99
N SER A 249 -6.20 -31.92 11.86
CA SER A 249 -5.66 -32.69 10.75
C SER A 249 -4.20 -32.35 10.53
N ALA A 250 -3.42 -33.34 10.11
CA ALA A 250 -2.02 -33.17 9.77
C ALA A 250 -1.69 -33.83 8.44
N THR A 251 -0.77 -33.24 7.70
CA THR A 251 -0.08 -33.92 6.60
C THR A 251 1.35 -34.21 7.01
N THR A 252 1.92 -35.27 6.45
CA THR A 252 3.35 -35.59 6.56
C THR A 252 3.90 -35.81 5.15
N ASP A 253 5.19 -36.13 5.05
CA ASP A 253 5.83 -36.59 3.82
C ASP A 253 5.35 -37.97 3.33
N CYS A 254 4.49 -38.66 4.08
CA CYS A 254 3.97 -39.98 3.71
C CYS A 254 2.45 -40.13 3.84
N ASN A 255 1.91 -39.92 5.04
CA ASN A 255 0.48 -40.10 5.32
C ASN A 255 -0.21 -38.80 5.75
N LYS A 256 -1.54 -38.87 5.76
CA LYS A 256 -2.38 -37.91 6.46
C LYS A 256 -2.72 -38.45 7.84
N MET A 257 -2.76 -37.56 8.82
CA MET A 257 -3.15 -37.83 10.19
C MET A 257 -4.39 -37.02 10.54
N ASN A 258 -5.27 -37.56 11.38
CA ASN A 258 -6.40 -36.83 11.95
C ASN A 258 -6.58 -37.23 13.41
N GLY A 259 -7.01 -36.30 14.25
CA GLY A 259 -7.31 -36.55 15.65
C GLY A 259 -8.08 -35.41 16.27
N SER A 260 -7.90 -35.25 17.57
CA SER A 260 -8.52 -34.20 18.37
C SER A 260 -7.46 -33.48 19.17
N TYR A 261 -7.77 -32.26 19.60
CA TYR A 261 -6.97 -31.52 20.55
C TYR A 261 -7.87 -30.91 21.64
N GLU A 262 -7.33 -30.77 22.83
CA GLU A 262 -8.00 -30.12 23.95
C GLU A 262 -7.18 -28.91 24.41
N LEU A 263 -7.87 -27.84 24.78
CA LEU A 263 -7.27 -26.59 25.28
C LEU A 263 -7.69 -26.32 26.72
N ASP A 264 -6.72 -25.90 27.53
CA ASP A 264 -6.93 -25.28 28.84
C ASP A 264 -6.03 -24.04 28.96
N GLY A 265 -6.57 -22.88 28.57
CA GLY A 265 -5.78 -21.66 28.43
C GLY A 265 -4.70 -21.80 27.35
N ASN A 266 -3.43 -21.75 27.75
CA ASN A 266 -2.28 -21.96 26.86
C ASN A 266 -1.77 -23.41 26.85
N GLN A 267 -2.39 -24.31 27.63
CA GLN A 267 -2.10 -25.73 27.56
C GLN A 267 -2.83 -26.35 26.38
N ILE A 268 -2.14 -27.22 25.66
CA ILE A 268 -2.70 -28.00 24.57
C ILE A 268 -2.28 -29.45 24.71
N SER A 269 -3.21 -30.36 24.48
CA SER A 269 -2.92 -31.79 24.37
C SER A 269 -3.56 -32.37 23.13
N PHE A 270 -2.81 -33.23 22.43
CA PHE A 270 -3.31 -33.97 21.28
C PHE A 270 -3.86 -35.32 21.73
N GLY A 271 -5.08 -35.63 21.30
CA GLY A 271 -5.68 -36.94 21.45
C GLY A 271 -5.06 -37.99 20.50
N PRO A 272 -5.55 -39.23 20.51
CA PRO A 272 -5.07 -40.27 19.61
C PRO A 272 -5.20 -39.86 18.14
N MET A 273 -4.08 -39.88 17.42
CA MET A 273 -4.03 -39.56 15.99
C MET A 273 -4.19 -40.82 15.15
N ALA A 274 -5.18 -40.84 14.27
CA ALA A 274 -5.34 -41.85 13.24
C ALA A 274 -4.56 -41.47 11.99
N MET A 275 -3.82 -42.41 11.40
CA MET A 275 -3.01 -42.21 10.21
C MET A 275 -3.39 -43.18 9.09
N THR A 276 -3.23 -42.76 7.83
CA THR A 276 -3.28 -43.69 6.69
C THR A 276 -2.08 -44.66 6.75
N ARG A 277 -2.14 -45.76 5.99
CA ARG A 277 -1.13 -46.85 6.06
C ARG A 277 -0.29 -46.95 4.78
N MET A 278 0.13 -45.81 4.23
CA MET A 278 1.14 -45.77 3.17
C MET A 278 2.51 -45.98 3.79
N PHE A 279 3.36 -46.75 3.11
CA PHE A 279 4.76 -46.91 3.49
C PHE A 279 5.62 -46.02 2.59
N CYS A 280 6.46 -45.20 3.20
CA CYS A 280 7.44 -44.37 2.52
C CYS A 280 8.81 -44.58 3.17
N ALA A 281 9.83 -44.85 2.36
CA ALA A 281 11.20 -44.90 2.85
C ALA A 281 11.66 -43.48 3.26
N ASP A 282 12.49 -43.39 4.29
CA ASP A 282 13.11 -42.15 4.79
C ASP A 282 12.16 -41.06 5.33
N SER A 283 10.88 -41.39 5.51
CA SER A 283 9.86 -40.49 6.07
C SER A 283 10.18 -40.06 7.51
N GLN A 284 9.82 -38.82 7.86
CA GLN A 284 9.88 -38.30 9.24
C GLN A 284 8.52 -38.27 9.96
N GLU A 285 7.53 -39.02 9.46
CA GLU A 285 6.20 -39.12 10.06
C GLU A 285 6.23 -39.56 11.53
N GLN A 286 7.11 -40.49 11.89
CA GLN A 286 7.18 -41.03 13.24
C GLN A 286 7.74 -39.99 14.22
N GLU A 287 8.79 -39.27 13.82
CA GLU A 287 9.36 -38.18 14.59
C GLU A 287 8.36 -37.05 14.78
N PHE A 288 7.61 -36.70 13.72
CA PHE A 288 6.56 -35.69 13.79
C PHE A 288 5.41 -36.10 14.72
N ALA A 289 4.91 -37.33 14.59
CA ALA A 289 3.84 -37.85 15.44
C ALA A 289 4.29 -38.00 16.90
N ALA A 290 5.54 -38.39 17.15
CA ALA A 290 6.11 -38.48 18.49
C ALA A 290 6.18 -37.09 19.15
N MET A 291 6.66 -36.08 18.43
CA MET A 291 6.70 -34.70 18.91
C MET A 291 5.31 -34.19 19.30
N LEU A 292 4.26 -34.43 18.50
CA LEU A 292 2.89 -34.01 18.85
C LEU A 292 2.40 -34.63 20.16
N ASN A 293 2.75 -35.89 20.43
CA ASN A 293 2.39 -36.56 21.69
C ASN A 293 3.12 -35.97 22.90
N GLU A 294 4.23 -35.26 22.68
CA GLU A 294 5.05 -34.62 23.71
C GLU A 294 4.66 -33.18 23.98
N VAL A 295 3.75 -32.55 23.23
CA VAL A 295 3.33 -31.16 23.46
C VAL A 295 2.57 -31.02 24.79
N GLN A 296 2.82 -29.92 25.51
CA GLN A 296 2.10 -29.52 26.72
C GLN A 296 1.44 -28.14 26.64
N SER A 297 2.06 -27.20 25.92
CA SER A 297 1.61 -25.80 25.82
C SER A 297 1.93 -25.23 24.45
N PHE A 298 1.30 -24.11 24.13
CA PHE A 298 1.57 -23.37 22.92
C PHE A 298 1.60 -21.86 23.18
N PHE A 299 2.25 -21.14 22.28
CA PHE A 299 2.13 -19.69 22.16
C PHE A 299 2.43 -19.25 20.73
N PHE A 300 2.04 -18.02 20.40
CA PHE A 300 2.44 -17.37 19.15
C PHE A 300 3.54 -16.35 19.43
N ASN A 301 4.57 -16.33 18.60
CA ASN A 301 5.61 -15.32 18.72
C ASN A 301 5.29 -14.08 17.87
N GLY A 302 6.04 -13.00 18.06
CA GLY A 302 5.85 -11.76 17.30
C GLY A 302 6.15 -11.85 15.79
N ARG A 303 6.58 -13.00 15.26
CA ARG A 303 6.72 -13.25 13.82
C ARG A 303 5.52 -13.99 13.22
N GLY A 304 4.51 -14.28 14.05
CA GLY A 304 3.33 -15.03 13.64
C GLY A 304 3.59 -16.53 13.53
N GLU A 305 4.60 -17.04 14.23
CA GLU A 305 4.90 -18.47 14.28
C GLU A 305 4.21 -19.10 15.49
N LEU A 306 3.63 -20.29 15.28
CA LEU A 306 3.12 -21.14 16.35
C LEU A 306 4.29 -21.91 16.96
N ILE A 307 4.46 -21.77 18.27
CA ILE A 307 5.43 -22.53 19.06
C ILE A 307 4.66 -23.52 19.93
N LEU A 308 4.99 -24.80 19.79
CA LEU A 308 4.51 -25.88 20.66
C LEU A 308 5.63 -26.25 21.62
N GLU A 309 5.42 -26.04 22.91
CA GLU A 309 6.37 -26.42 23.95
C GLU A 309 6.17 -27.87 24.37
N LEU A 310 7.27 -28.60 24.51
CA LEU A 310 7.27 -30.02 24.84
C LEU A 310 7.29 -30.24 26.35
N LYS A 311 6.79 -31.40 26.77
CA LYS A 311 6.67 -31.83 28.17
C LYS A 311 8.00 -31.74 28.90
N PHE A 312 7.95 -31.33 30.16
CA PHE A 312 9.13 -31.25 31.04
C PHE A 312 10.20 -30.28 30.52
N ASP A 313 9.76 -29.25 29.81
CA ASP A 313 10.62 -28.28 29.13
C ASP A 313 11.64 -28.95 28.19
N SER A 314 11.34 -30.13 27.61
CA SER A 314 12.32 -30.93 26.87
C SER A 314 12.74 -30.31 25.53
N GLY A 315 12.00 -29.29 25.06
CA GLY A 315 12.23 -28.60 23.82
C GLY A 315 10.99 -27.84 23.33
N SER A 316 11.04 -27.42 22.07
CA SER A 316 9.93 -26.75 21.37
C SER A 316 9.90 -27.11 19.89
N ALA A 317 8.71 -27.22 19.32
CA ALA A 317 8.49 -27.30 17.88
C ALA A 317 7.94 -25.98 17.34
N MET A 318 8.48 -25.52 16.22
CA MET A 318 8.13 -24.26 15.57
C MET A 318 7.38 -24.53 14.28
N PHE A 319 6.32 -23.75 14.06
CA PHE A 319 5.50 -23.80 12.86
C PHE A 319 5.24 -22.40 12.29
N ARG A 320 5.04 -22.33 10.97
CA ARG A 320 4.65 -21.12 10.23
C ARG A 320 3.53 -21.41 9.26
#